data_AF-A0A5Q4GRY2-F1
#
_entry.id   AF-A0A5Q4GRY2-F1
#
_cell.length_a   1.000
_cell.length_b   1.000
_cell.length_c   1.000
_cell.angle_alpha   90.00
_cell.angle_beta   90.00
_cell.angle_gamma   90.00
#
_symmetry.space_group_name_H-M   'P 1'
#
loop_
_entity.id
_entity.type
_entity.pdbx_description
1 polymer ?
#
loop_
_entity_poly.entity_id
_entity_poly.type
_entity_poly.pdbx_seq_one_letter_code
_entity_poly.pdbx_strand_id
1 'polypeptide(L)'
;MCLLVGACSLGAPALGAPADLLLENVNVVDVRHGALLPGQDVLISDGQISAVVPHRSQRVQAATVVALEGVYLIPGLWDMHAHIRSYEGRDILPMFVAQGVTGIRDLGLTDFGLIRRWQDEIERGALPGPRIVSSGVIVEGEV
;
A
#
# COMPACT_ATOMS: atom_id res chain seq x y z
N MET A 1 38.58 50.51 -11.96
CA MET A 1 38.63 49.35 -12.86
C MET A 1 38.13 48.14 -12.06
N CYS A 2 36.90 47.74 -12.37
CA CYS A 2 36.12 46.54 -11.99
C CYS A 2 36.28 45.88 -10.60
N LEU A 3 35.26 46.11 -9.76
CA LEU A 3 34.66 45.11 -8.85
C LEU A 3 34.32 43.83 -9.63
N LEU A 4 34.47 42.65 -9.00
CA LEU A 4 33.61 41.48 -9.22
C LEU A 4 33.69 40.57 -7.97
N VAL A 5 32.73 40.75 -7.06
CA VAL A 5 32.44 39.79 -5.98
C VAL A 5 31.66 38.64 -6.61
N GLY A 6 32.35 37.55 -6.89
CA GLY A 6 31.74 36.32 -7.39
C GLY A 6 31.02 35.58 -6.26
N ALA A 7 29.75 35.89 -6.04
CA ALA A 7 28.89 35.07 -5.20
C ALA A 7 28.65 33.72 -5.89
N CYS A 8 29.35 32.68 -5.45
CA CYS A 8 28.96 31.31 -5.70
C CYS A 8 27.65 31.05 -4.95
N SER A 9 26.52 31.24 -5.63
CA SER A 9 25.27 30.64 -5.19
C SER A 9 25.44 29.13 -5.20
N LEU A 10 25.64 28.55 -4.01
CA LEU A 10 25.41 27.14 -3.76
C LEU A 10 23.97 26.85 -4.18
N GLY A 11 23.79 26.30 -5.37
CA GLY A 11 22.52 25.72 -5.77
C GLY A 11 22.15 24.66 -4.74
N ALA A 12 21.03 24.84 -4.06
CA ALA A 12 20.43 23.79 -3.26
C ALA A 12 20.35 22.52 -4.14
N PRO A 13 20.65 21.33 -3.61
CA PRO A 13 20.51 20.11 -4.38
C PRO A 13 19.09 20.06 -4.94
N ALA A 14 18.98 19.84 -6.25
CA ALA A 14 17.71 19.56 -6.88
C ALA A 14 17.02 18.45 -6.08
N LEU A 15 15.75 18.69 -5.74
CA LEU A 15 14.93 17.77 -4.96
C LEU A 15 15.12 16.35 -5.51
N GLY A 16 15.30 15.38 -4.62
CA GLY A 16 15.21 13.97 -4.98
C GLY A 16 13.94 13.72 -5.80
N ALA A 17 13.97 12.69 -6.64
CA ALA A 17 12.86 12.37 -7.54
C ALA A 17 11.52 12.50 -6.81
N PRO A 18 10.51 13.17 -7.41
CA PRO A 18 9.23 13.37 -6.75
C PRO A 18 8.62 12.02 -6.39
N ALA A 19 7.93 11.96 -5.24
CA ALA A 19 7.18 10.78 -4.87
C ALA A 19 6.06 10.51 -5.90
N ASP A 20 5.60 9.28 -6.04
CA ASP A 20 4.50 8.96 -6.97
C ASP A 20 3.17 9.47 -6.40
N LEU A 21 2.97 9.28 -5.09
CA LEU A 21 1.77 9.66 -4.37
C LEU A 21 2.13 10.24 -3.01
N LEU A 22 1.49 11.36 -2.69
CA LEU A 22 1.51 11.99 -1.37
C LEU A 22 0.09 12.01 -0.79
N LEU A 23 -0.07 11.43 0.39
CA LEU A 23 -1.27 11.52 1.21
C LEU A 23 -1.03 12.57 2.29
N GLU A 24 -1.75 13.68 2.25
CA GLU A 24 -1.49 14.82 3.15
C GLU A 24 -2.38 14.82 4.39
N ASN A 25 -1.78 15.18 5.53
CA ASN A 25 -2.45 15.52 6.78
C ASN A 25 -3.41 14.43 7.32
N VAL A 26 -2.93 13.17 7.31
CA VAL A 26 -3.65 12.01 7.84
C VAL A 26 -3.30 11.73 9.29
N ASN A 27 -4.18 11.03 10.00
CA ASN A 27 -3.88 10.41 11.29
C ASN A 27 -3.45 8.96 11.07
N VAL A 28 -2.15 8.66 11.18
CA VAL A 28 -1.64 7.29 10.97
C VAL A 28 -1.90 6.44 12.20
N VAL A 29 -2.53 5.28 12.00
CA VAL A 29 -2.67 4.25 13.03
C VAL A 29 -1.41 3.38 13.01
N ASP A 30 -0.50 3.64 13.95
CA ASP A 30 0.70 2.84 14.14
C ASP A 30 0.34 1.57 14.92
N VAL A 31 0.01 0.53 14.17
CA VAL A 31 -0.33 -0.79 14.73
C VAL A 31 0.86 -1.47 15.42
N ARG A 32 2.10 -1.09 15.10
CA ARG A 32 3.30 -1.70 15.69
C ARG A 32 3.50 -1.24 17.12
N HIS A 33 3.26 0.04 17.36
CA HIS A 33 3.44 0.67 18.68
C HIS A 33 2.13 0.93 19.42
N GLY A 34 0.98 0.65 18.79
CA GLY A 34 -0.34 0.86 19.39
C GLY A 34 -0.66 2.34 19.59
N ALA A 35 -0.18 3.21 18.70
CA ALA A 35 -0.27 4.66 18.84
C ALA A 35 -1.00 5.30 17.66
N LEU A 36 -1.55 6.49 17.88
CA LEU A 36 -2.05 7.37 16.83
C LEU A 36 -1.02 8.47 16.59
N LEU A 37 -0.60 8.62 15.34
CA LEU A 37 0.30 9.68 14.90
C LEU A 37 -0.52 10.72 14.13
N PRO A 38 -0.97 11.81 14.76
CA PRO A 38 -1.79 12.81 14.11
C PRO A 38 -0.97 13.67 13.13
N GLY A 39 -1.64 14.20 12.10
CA GLY A 39 -1.09 15.19 11.19
C GLY A 39 0.20 14.74 10.51
N GLN A 40 0.15 13.64 9.78
CA GLN A 40 1.26 13.09 9.02
C GLN A 40 1.05 13.23 7.52
N ASP A 41 2.15 13.37 6.79
CA ASP A 41 2.26 13.20 5.36
C ASP A 41 2.86 11.82 5.07
N VAL A 42 2.21 11.03 4.22
CA VAL A 42 2.67 9.70 3.81
C VAL A 42 3.05 9.71 2.34
N LEU A 43 4.32 9.41 2.07
CA LEU A 43 4.91 9.43 0.75
C LEU A 43 5.03 8.00 0.23
N ILE A 44 4.63 7.80 -1.01
CA ILE A 44 4.69 6.51 -1.70
C ILE A 44 5.55 6.67 -2.96
N SER A 45 6.48 5.74 -3.14
CA SER A 45 7.38 5.68 -4.29
C SER A 45 7.60 4.22 -4.68
N ASP A 46 7.46 3.90 -5.97
CA ASP A 46 7.55 2.54 -6.51
C ASP A 46 6.67 1.52 -5.76
N GLY A 47 5.43 1.93 -5.46
CA GLY A 47 4.46 1.10 -4.73
C GLY A 47 4.80 0.85 -3.25
N GLN A 48 5.83 1.49 -2.69
CA GLN A 48 6.23 1.35 -1.30
C GLN A 48 6.11 2.68 -0.55
N ILE A 49 5.83 2.60 0.76
CA ILE A 49 5.88 3.78 1.64
C ILE A 49 7.35 4.18 1.80
N SER A 50 7.73 5.30 1.22
CA SER A 50 9.11 5.81 1.27
C SER A 50 9.36 6.69 2.50
N ALA A 51 8.32 7.35 3.02
CA ALA A 51 8.39 8.12 4.25
C ALA A 51 7.02 8.35 4.91
N VAL A 52 7.04 8.52 6.23
CA VAL A 52 5.96 9.06 7.05
C VAL A 52 6.56 10.20 7.87
N VAL A 53 6.10 11.42 7.66
CA VAL A 53 6.67 12.62 8.28
C VAL A 53 5.58 13.56 8.79
N PRO A 54 5.84 14.40 9.80
CA PRO A 54 4.84 15.37 10.25
C PRO A 54 4.42 16.31 9.11
N HIS A 55 3.14 16.65 9.05
CA HIS A 55 2.58 17.48 7.99
C HIS A 55 3.32 18.82 7.88
N ARG A 56 3.78 19.17 6.67
CA ARG A 56 4.55 20.40 6.37
C ARG A 56 5.90 20.51 7.08
N SER A 57 6.43 19.43 7.65
CA SER A 57 7.80 19.43 8.22
C SER A 57 8.89 19.62 7.17
N GLN A 58 8.59 19.29 5.91
CA GLN A 58 9.48 19.44 4.77
C GLN A 58 8.71 19.74 3.50
N ARG A 59 9.40 20.30 2.50
CA ARG A 59 8.81 20.53 1.18
C ARG A 59 8.90 19.23 0.37
N VAL A 60 7.75 18.67 0.03
CA VAL A 60 7.63 17.45 -0.79
C VAL A 60 7.15 17.82 -2.19
N GLN A 61 7.69 17.13 -3.20
CA GLN A 61 7.12 17.11 -4.55
C GLN A 61 6.59 15.69 -4.80
N ALA A 62 5.38 15.59 -5.35
CA ALA A 62 4.78 14.32 -5.73
C ALA A 62 4.03 14.45 -7.06
N ALA A 63 3.96 13.36 -7.82
CA ALA A 63 3.19 13.31 -9.07
C ALA A 63 1.68 13.41 -8.80
N THR A 64 1.20 12.75 -7.75
CA THR A 64 -0.18 12.83 -7.28
C THR A 64 -0.21 13.27 -5.82
N VAL A 65 -1.09 14.21 -5.48
CA VAL A 65 -1.31 14.68 -4.12
C VAL A 65 -2.78 14.48 -3.77
N VAL A 66 -3.05 13.86 -2.62
CA VAL A 66 -4.40 13.65 -2.10
C VAL A 66 -4.46 14.26 -0.69
N ALA A 67 -5.21 15.35 -0.57
CA ALA A 67 -5.49 16.00 0.70
C ALA A 67 -6.57 15.20 1.46
N LEU A 68 -6.25 14.79 2.68
CA LEU A 68 -7.03 13.83 3.46
C LEU A 68 -7.22 14.32 4.91
N GLU A 69 -7.58 15.59 5.07
CA GLU A 69 -7.60 16.27 6.37
C GLU A 69 -8.38 15.50 7.44
N GLY A 70 -7.66 15.04 8.46
CA GLY A 70 -8.24 14.44 9.66
C GLY A 70 -8.77 13.00 9.49
N VAL A 71 -8.59 12.38 8.32
CA VAL A 71 -8.94 10.95 8.14
C VAL A 71 -7.92 10.06 8.85
N TYR A 72 -8.33 8.84 9.16
CA TYR A 72 -7.43 7.83 9.71
C TYR A 72 -6.86 6.96 8.59
N LEU A 73 -5.54 6.87 8.53
CA LEU A 73 -4.84 5.96 7.64
C LEU A 73 -4.44 4.70 8.41
N ILE A 74 -4.98 3.56 7.98
CA ILE A 74 -4.65 2.23 8.53
C ILE A 74 -3.85 1.42 7.50
N PRO A 75 -3.07 0.41 7.94
CA PRO A 75 -2.57 -0.60 7.03
C PRO A 75 -3.71 -1.34 6.31
N GLY A 76 -3.45 -1.82 5.10
CA GLY A 76 -4.40 -2.67 4.39
C GLY A 76 -4.74 -3.93 5.19
N LEU A 77 -6.02 -4.29 5.23
CA LEU A 77 -6.52 -5.36 6.09
C LEU A 77 -6.14 -6.74 5.53
N TRP A 78 -6.10 -7.71 6.43
CA TRP A 78 -5.92 -9.13 6.14
C TRP A 78 -7.10 -9.95 6.63
N ASP A 79 -7.66 -10.80 5.77
CA ASP A 79 -8.58 -11.86 6.17
C ASP A 79 -7.82 -13.19 6.28
N MET A 80 -7.77 -13.74 7.48
CA MET A 80 -7.00 -14.97 7.76
C MET A 80 -7.83 -16.25 7.59
N HIS A 81 -9.10 -16.16 7.26
CA HIS A 81 -10.00 -17.30 7.07
C HIS A 81 -10.92 -17.09 5.86
N ALA A 82 -10.31 -16.99 4.67
CA ALA A 82 -11.05 -16.85 3.43
C ALA A 82 -11.31 -18.21 2.77
N HIS A 83 -12.45 -18.31 2.08
CA HIS A 83 -12.78 -19.44 1.21
C HIS A 83 -13.19 -18.93 -0.17
N ILE A 84 -12.22 -18.69 -1.06
CA ILE A 84 -12.49 -18.10 -2.38
C ILE A 84 -13.45 -19.00 -3.19
N ARG A 85 -13.37 -20.32 -3.02
CA ARG A 85 -14.23 -21.31 -3.70
C ARG A 85 -15.70 -21.24 -3.26
N SER A 86 -15.98 -20.77 -2.05
CA SER A 86 -17.33 -20.84 -1.46
C SER A 86 -18.23 -19.66 -1.84
N TYR A 87 -17.67 -18.57 -2.40
CA TYR A 87 -18.35 -17.30 -2.56
C TYR A 87 -18.27 -16.72 -3.99
N GLU A 88 -18.38 -17.54 -5.04
CA GLU A 88 -18.33 -17.11 -6.47
C GLU A 88 -16.96 -17.19 -7.17
N GLY A 89 -15.92 -17.70 -6.51
CA GLY A 89 -14.65 -18.01 -7.17
C GLY A 89 -13.82 -16.76 -7.52
N ARG A 90 -13.55 -16.50 -8.81
CA ARG A 90 -12.70 -15.38 -9.24
C ARG A 90 -13.34 -14.01 -8.96
N ASP A 91 -14.67 -13.94 -9.03
CA ASP A 91 -15.42 -12.69 -9.06
C ASP A 91 -15.50 -12.01 -7.67
N ILE A 92 -15.23 -12.75 -6.60
CA ILE A 92 -15.14 -12.20 -5.24
C ILE A 92 -13.82 -11.47 -4.97
N LEU A 93 -12.77 -11.69 -5.79
CA LEU A 93 -11.44 -11.13 -5.55
C LEU A 93 -11.45 -9.58 -5.51
N PRO A 94 -12.12 -8.87 -6.45
CA PRO A 94 -12.25 -7.41 -6.35
C PRO A 94 -12.99 -6.93 -5.10
N MET A 95 -13.93 -7.72 -4.57
CA MET A 95 -14.75 -7.32 -3.42
C MET A 95 -13.93 -7.22 -2.13
N PHE A 96 -12.91 -8.06 -1.94
CA PHE A 96 -12.00 -7.92 -0.81
C PHE A 96 -11.35 -6.53 -0.77
N VAL A 97 -10.79 -6.10 -1.90
CA VAL A 97 -10.10 -4.80 -2.00
C VAL A 97 -11.09 -3.65 -1.83
N ALA A 98 -12.29 -3.76 -2.39
CA ALA A 98 -13.36 -2.77 -2.22
C ALA A 98 -13.75 -2.56 -0.74
N GLN A 99 -13.56 -3.58 0.11
CA GLN A 99 -13.80 -3.53 1.55
C GLN A 99 -12.51 -3.29 2.38
N GLY A 100 -11.41 -2.90 1.74
CA GLY A 100 -10.14 -2.61 2.41
C GLY A 100 -9.30 -3.85 2.77
N VAL A 101 -9.74 -5.05 2.39
CA VAL A 101 -8.97 -6.29 2.55
C VAL A 101 -8.01 -6.43 1.38
N THR A 102 -6.73 -6.21 1.66
CA THR A 102 -5.64 -6.20 0.67
C THR A 102 -4.81 -7.48 0.68
N GLY A 103 -5.03 -8.36 1.66
CA GLY A 103 -4.42 -9.68 1.73
C GLY A 103 -5.38 -10.70 2.30
N ILE A 104 -5.30 -11.94 1.83
CA ILE A 104 -6.12 -13.05 2.31
C ILE A 104 -5.29 -14.31 2.50
N ARG A 105 -5.67 -15.12 3.49
CA ARG A 105 -5.29 -16.51 3.62
C ARG A 105 -6.47 -17.40 3.21
N ASP A 106 -6.39 -17.98 2.03
CA ASP A 106 -7.36 -18.96 1.53
C ASP A 106 -7.13 -20.34 2.14
N LEU A 107 -8.20 -20.98 2.60
CA LEU A 107 -8.17 -22.25 3.33
C LEU A 107 -8.93 -23.39 2.64
N GLY A 108 -9.21 -23.27 1.33
CA GLY A 108 -10.13 -24.22 0.69
C GLY A 108 -9.88 -24.49 -0.80
N LEU A 109 -9.00 -23.75 -1.47
CA LEU A 109 -8.65 -24.04 -2.86
C LEU A 109 -7.63 -25.17 -2.95
N THR A 110 -8.01 -26.19 -3.71
CA THR A 110 -7.19 -27.36 -4.00
C THR A 110 -6.47 -27.27 -5.35
N ASP A 111 -6.90 -26.35 -6.24
CA ASP A 111 -6.27 -26.11 -7.54
C ASP A 111 -5.17 -25.05 -7.43
N PHE A 112 -3.94 -25.53 -7.19
CA PHE A 112 -2.75 -24.67 -7.13
C PHE A 112 -2.45 -23.94 -8.44
N GLY A 113 -2.80 -24.52 -9.59
CA GLY A 113 -2.60 -23.90 -10.89
C GLY A 113 -3.51 -22.69 -11.06
N LEU A 114 -4.75 -22.79 -10.62
CA LEU A 114 -5.70 -21.67 -10.60
C LEU A 114 -5.27 -20.57 -9.62
N ILE A 115 -4.86 -20.94 -8.39
CA ILE A 115 -4.32 -19.98 -7.41
C ILE A 115 -3.16 -19.20 -8.02
N ARG A 116 -2.18 -19.89 -8.65
CA ARG A 116 -1.03 -19.22 -9.24
C ARG A 116 -1.42 -18.27 -10.36
N ARG A 117 -2.35 -18.69 -11.25
CA ARG A 117 -2.85 -17.81 -12.31
C ARG A 117 -3.47 -16.52 -11.76
N TRP A 118 -4.29 -16.61 -10.71
CA TRP A 118 -4.87 -15.42 -10.09
C TRP A 118 -3.83 -14.56 -9.39
N GLN A 119 -2.85 -15.15 -8.69
CA GLN A 119 -1.73 -14.41 -8.12
C GLN A 119 -0.97 -13.62 -9.20
N ASP A 120 -0.64 -14.24 -10.33
CA ASP A 120 0.04 -13.59 -11.46
C ASP A 120 -0.80 -12.46 -12.08
N GLU A 121 -2.11 -12.69 -12.22
CA GLU A 121 -3.04 -11.68 -12.74
C GLU A 121 -3.17 -10.48 -11.82
N ILE A 122 -3.18 -10.69 -10.50
CA ILE A 122 -3.23 -9.63 -9.49
C ILE A 122 -1.90 -8.87 -9.47
N GLU A 123 -0.77 -9.57 -9.46
CA GLU A 123 0.57 -8.98 -9.41
C GLU A 123 0.85 -8.08 -10.62
N ARG A 124 0.38 -8.46 -11.81
CA ARG A 124 0.51 -7.64 -13.03
C ARG A 124 -0.61 -6.60 -13.23
N GLY A 125 -1.55 -6.48 -12.28
CA GLY A 125 -2.67 -5.54 -12.34
C GLY A 125 -3.78 -5.88 -13.35
N ALA A 126 -3.81 -7.11 -13.89
CA ALA A 126 -4.85 -7.57 -14.82
C ALA A 126 -6.16 -7.98 -14.11
N LEU A 127 -6.09 -8.25 -12.81
CA LEU A 127 -7.23 -8.58 -11.97
C LEU A 127 -7.15 -7.77 -10.66
N PRO A 128 -8.11 -6.88 -10.36
CA PRO A 128 -8.20 -6.31 -9.03
C PRO A 128 -8.44 -7.41 -8.00
N GLY A 129 -7.56 -7.52 -7.00
CA GLY A 129 -7.69 -8.54 -5.98
C GLY A 129 -6.68 -8.40 -4.85
N PRO A 130 -6.91 -9.08 -3.71
CA PRO A 130 -6.00 -9.07 -2.59
C PRO A 130 -4.77 -9.93 -2.89
N ARG A 131 -3.70 -9.72 -2.13
CA ARG A 131 -2.59 -10.69 -2.07
C ARG A 131 -3.12 -12.03 -1.55
N ILE A 132 -2.97 -13.09 -2.34
CA ILE A 132 -3.46 -14.42 -1.99
C ILE A 132 -2.31 -15.26 -1.41
N VAL A 133 -2.49 -15.76 -0.19
CA VAL A 133 -1.73 -16.88 0.38
C VAL A 133 -2.70 -18.04 0.52
N SER A 134 -2.42 -19.22 -0.04
CA SER A 134 -3.32 -20.38 0.09
C SER A 134 -2.65 -21.48 0.93
N SER A 135 -3.42 -22.13 1.80
CA SER A 135 -2.98 -23.34 2.50
C SER A 135 -3.07 -24.61 1.64
N GLY A 136 -3.73 -24.53 0.48
CA GLY A 136 -4.03 -25.71 -0.33
C GLY A 136 -5.13 -26.58 0.29
N VAL A 137 -5.05 -27.88 0.02
CA VAL A 137 -6.04 -28.88 0.44
C VAL A 137 -6.15 -28.97 1.96
N ILE A 138 -7.38 -29.00 2.47
CA ILE A 138 -7.65 -29.34 3.87
C ILE A 138 -7.26 -30.81 4.10
N VAL A 139 -6.31 -31.05 4.99
CA VAL A 139 -5.89 -32.40 5.38
C VAL A 139 -6.74 -32.84 6.56
N GLU A 140 -7.64 -33.80 6.33
CA GLU A 140 -8.42 -34.47 7.37
C GLU A 140 -7.89 -35.89 7.57
N GLY A 141 -7.91 -36.38 8.82
CA GLY A 141 -7.57 -37.78 9.12
C GLY A 141 -8.76 -38.70 8.81
N GLU A 142 -8.51 -40.00 8.62
CA GLU A 142 -9.59 -40.98 8.55
C GLU A 142 -10.35 -40.99 9.88
N VAL A 143 -11.67 -40.78 9.80
CA VAL A 143 -12.63 -40.97 10.90
C VAL A 143 -13.01 -42.43 11.06
#